data_AF-A0A7V6Y4R9-F1
#
_entry.id   AF-A0A7V6Y4R9-F1
#
_cell.length_a   1.000
_cell.length_b   1.000
_cell.length_c   1.000
_cell.angle_alpha   90.00
_cell.angle_beta   90.00
_cell.angle_gamma   90.00
#
_symmetry.space_group_name_H-M   'P 1'
#
loop_
_entity.id
_entity.type
_entity.pdbx_description
1 polymer ?
#
loop_
_entity_poly.entity_id
_entity_poly.type
_entity_poly.pdbx_seq_one_letter_code
_entity_poly.pdbx_strand_id
1 'polypeptide(L)' 'MSNSKQRLDVLLVNKGIINSREKAKAEIMCGNVLVNDKIIDKPGTL' A
#
# COMPACT_ATOMS: atom_id res chain seq x y z
N MET A 1 0.41 -6.89 22.48
CA MET A 1 1.12 -7.18 21.22
C MET A 1 0.97 -5.98 20.33
N SER A 2 2.06 -5.24 20.07
CA SER A 2 2.05 -4.02 19.27
C SER A 2 1.53 -4.31 17.86
N ASN A 3 0.30 -3.90 17.58
CA ASN A 3 -0.25 -3.92 16.23
C ASN A 3 0.46 -2.81 15.44
N SER A 4 1.70 -3.09 15.01
CA SER A 4 2.53 -2.16 14.26
C SER A 4 1.82 -1.87 12.95
N LYS A 5 1.12 -0.74 12.91
CA LYS A 5 0.57 -0.22 11.67
C LYS A 5 1.74 0.02 10.71
N GLN A 6 1.65 -0.57 9.54
CA GLN A 6 2.66 -0.45 8.50
C GLN A 6 2.05 0.29 7.33
N ARG A 7 2.81 1.20 6.74
CA ARG A 7 2.35 1.94 5.56
C ARG A 7 1.97 0.98 4.43
N LEU A 8 0.91 1.30 3.72
CA LEU A 8 0.40 0.50 2.61
C LEU A 8 1.47 0.28 1.53
N ASP A 9 2.22 1.32 1.15
CA ASP A 9 3.29 1.22 0.16
C ASP A 9 4.38 0.21 0.56
N VAL A 10 4.72 0.12 1.85
CA VAL A 10 5.66 -0.88 2.39
C VAL A 10 5.00 -2.26 2.46
N LEU A 11 3.72 -2.32 2.84
CA LEU A 11 2.98 -3.58 2.95
C LEU A 11 2.85 -4.31 1.62
N LEU A 12 2.58 -3.59 0.54
CA LEU A 12 2.48 -4.19 -0.80
C LEU A 12 3.80 -4.80 -1.27
N VAL A 13 4.93 -4.18 -0.93
CA VAL A 13 6.27 -4.69 -1.27
C VAL A 13 6.62 -5.89 -0.40
N ASN A 14 6.41 -5.80 0.92
CA ASN A 14 6.70 -6.91 1.84
C ASN A 14 5.86 -8.16 1.54
N LYS A 15 4.65 -7.99 0.99
CA LYS A 15 3.79 -9.10 0.53
C LYS A 15 4.15 -9.63 -0.86
N GLY A 16 5.12 -9.03 -1.56
CA GLY A 16 5.50 -9.42 -2.91
C GLY A 16 4.45 -9.12 -3.98
N ILE A 17 3.47 -8.26 -3.68
CA ILE A 17 2.42 -7.86 -4.63
C ILE A 17 3.00 -6.88 -5.66
N ILE A 18 3.90 -6.00 -5.20
CA ILE A 18 4.58 -5.02 -6.04
C ILE A 18 6.08 -5.07 -5.78
N ASN A 19 6.87 -5.02 -6.84
CA ASN A 19 8.32 -5.27 -6.79
C ASN A 19 9.15 -4.11 -6.22
N SER A 20 8.58 -2.91 -6.06
CA SER A 20 9.28 -1.75 -5.49
C SER A 20 8.33 -0.78 -4.79
N ARG A 21 8.88 0.02 -3.86
CA ARG A 21 8.09 1.02 -3.13
C ARG A 21 7.62 2.15 -4.05
N GLU A 22 8.43 2.52 -5.02
CA GLU A 22 8.15 3.58 -5.99
C GLU A 22 6.96 3.18 -6.85
N LYS A 23 6.95 1.92 -7.34
CA LYS A 23 5.80 1.38 -8.07
C LYS A 23 4.57 1.28 -7.18
N ALA A 24 4.72 0.85 -5.93
CA ALA A 24 3.60 0.77 -5.00
C ALA A 24 2.95 2.14 -4.77
N LYS A 25 3.75 3.20 -4.62
CA LYS A 25 3.22 4.58 -4.51
C LYS A 25 2.45 4.99 -5.75
N ALA A 26 2.98 4.70 -6.95
CA ALA A 26 2.32 5.05 -8.21
C ALA A 26 0.97 4.33 -8.36
N GLU A 27 0.92 3.01 -8.13
CA GLU A 27 -0.33 2.23 -8.21
C GLU A 27 -1.38 2.71 -7.21
N ILE A 28 -0.97 3.05 -5.97
CA ILE A 28 -1.86 3.62 -4.97
C ILE A 28 -2.40 4.98 -5.45
N MET A 29 -1.53 5.90 -5.89
CA MET A 29 -1.95 7.23 -6.34
C MET A 29 -2.81 7.20 -7.61
N CYS A 30 -2.64 6.19 -8.47
CA CYS A 30 -3.50 5.94 -9.62
C CYS A 30 -4.87 5.35 -9.24
N GLY A 31 -5.08 4.96 -7.98
CA GLY A 31 -6.33 4.34 -7.52
C GLY A 31 -6.46 2.86 -7.88
N ASN A 32 -5.36 2.20 -8.26
CA ASN A 32 -5.35 0.78 -8.65
C ASN A 32 -5.32 -0.18 -7.45
N VAL A 33 -5.23 0.35 -6.23
CA VAL A 33 -5.16 -0.43 -5.00
C VAL A 33 -6.44 -0.29 -4.19
N LEU A 34 -7.09 -1.42 -3.94
CA LEU A 34 -8.25 -1.51 -3.07
C LEU A 34 -7.89 -2.21 -1.75
N VAL A 35 -8.37 -1.65 -0.64
CA VAL A 35 -8.30 -2.26 0.69
C VAL A 35 -9.70 -2.33 1.26
N ASN A 36 -10.22 -3.54 1.48
CA ASN A 36 -11.61 -3.77 1.93
C ASN A 36 -12.62 -3.03 1.04
N ASP A 37 -12.53 -3.25 -0.28
CA ASP A 37 -13.40 -2.65 -1.31
C ASP A 37 -13.37 -1.12 -1.38
N LYS A 38 -12.38 -0.48 -0.77
CA LYS A 38 -12.16 0.97 -0.85
C LYS A 38 -10.87 1.28 -1.60
N ILE A 39 -10.97 2.16 -2.58
CA ILE A 39 -9.81 2.72 -3.27
C ILE A 39 -9.00 3.53 -2.26
N ILE A 40 -7.71 3.25 -2.17
CA ILE A 40 -6.77 4.05 -1.39
C ILE A 40 -5.90 4.84 -2.37
N ASP A 41 -5.87 6.16 -2.21
CA ASP A 41 -5.10 7.10 -3.03
C ASP A 41 -3.84 7.63 -2.32
N LYS A 42 -3.72 7.38 -1.01
CA LYS A 42 -2.61 7.84 -0.16
C LYS A 42 -1.66 6.69 0.19
N PRO A 43 -0.42 6.69 -0.32
CA PRO A 43 0.54 5.60 -0.07
C PRO A 43 1.03 5.52 1.38
N GLY A 44 0.94 6.62 2.13
CA GLY A 44 1.29 6.67 3.55
C GLY A 44 0.21 6.16 4.51
N THR A 45 -0.91 5.62 4.00
CA THR A 45 -1.98 5.06 4.83
C THR A 45 -1.46 3.91 5.69
N LEU A 46 -1.76 3.92 6.99
CA LEU A 46 -1.26 3.04 8.05
C LEU A 46 -2.29 2.00 8.51
#